data_AF-A0A6J7MPP7-F1
#
_entry.id   AF-A0A6J7MPP7-F1
#
_cell.length_a   1.000
_cell.length_b   1.000
_cell.length_c   1.000
_cell.angle_alpha   90.00
_cell.angle_beta   90.00
_cell.angle_gamma   90.00
#
_symmetry.space_group_name_H-M   'P 1'
#
loop_
_entity.id
_entity.type
_entity.pdbx_description
1 polymer ?
#
loop_
_entity_poly.entity_id
_entity_poly.type
_entity_poly.pdbx_seq_one_letter_code
_entity_poly.pdbx_strand_id
1 'polypeptide(L)' 'MAKKLGRVPIPGSTISLHGWSITAERPIGRRRRISSVLVVRESAVHESEISSL' A
#
# COMPACT_ATOMS: atom_id res chain seq x y z
N MET A 1 1.82 -4.33 3.89
CA MET A 1 0.51 -4.04 3.27
C MET A 1 -0.67 -4.69 4.00
N ALA A 2 -0.81 -6.02 4.02
CA ALA A 2 -1.92 -6.70 4.70
C ALA A 2 -2.06 -6.34 6.19
N LYS A 3 -0.95 -6.17 6.91
CA LYS A 3 -0.94 -5.70 8.32
C LYS A 3 -1.53 -4.29 8.49
N LYS A 4 -1.36 -3.41 7.49
CA LYS A 4 -1.86 -2.03 7.51
C LYS A 4 -3.31 -1.94 7.05
N LEU A 5 -3.71 -2.79 6.11
CA LEU A 5 -5.09 -2.83 5.55
C LEU A 5 -6.04 -3.76 6.33
N GLY A 6 -5.53 -4.64 7.19
CA GLY A 6 -6.32 -5.64 7.92
C GLY A 6 -6.90 -6.77 7.06
N ARG A 7 -6.65 -6.75 5.74
CA ARG A 7 -7.15 -7.74 4.77
C ARG A 7 -6.12 -7.98 3.67
N VAL A 8 -6.32 -9.04 2.88
CA VAL A 8 -5.52 -9.27 1.67
C VAL A 8 -5.74 -8.06 0.76
N PRO A 9 -4.67 -7.32 0.38
CA PRO A 9 -4.85 -6.16 -0.46
C PRO A 9 -5.36 -6.58 -1.84
N ILE A 10 -6.28 -5.79 -2.37
CA ILE A 10 -6.87 -6.00 -3.70
C ILE A 10 -5.92 -5.31 -4.70
N PRO A 11 -5.72 -5.85 -5.91
CA PRO A 11 -4.99 -5.11 -6.95
C PRO A 11 -5.52 -3.68 -7.10
N GLY A 12 -4.60 -2.72 -7.18
CA GLY A 12 -4.89 -1.28 -7.18
C GLY A 12 -4.98 -0.63 -5.80
N SER A 13 -5.00 -1.40 -4.70
CA SER A 13 -4.90 -0.81 -3.36
C SER A 13 -3.53 -0.16 -3.17
N THR A 14 -3.48 0.97 -2.47
CA THR A 14 -2.25 1.73 -2.22
C THR A 14 -2.10 1.99 -0.73
N ILE A 15 -0.88 1.91 -0.21
CA ILE A 15 -0.54 2.35 1.14
C ILE A 15 0.65 3.30 1.10
N SER A 16 0.66 4.29 1.99
CA SER A 16 1.83 5.11 2.28
C SER A 16 2.58 4.54 3.48
N LEU A 17 3.91 4.41 3.35
CA LEU A 17 4.77 3.93 4.43
C LEU A 17 6.16 4.57 4.32
N HIS A 18 6.58 5.30 5.35
CA HIS A 18 7.93 5.88 5.45
C HIS A 18 8.37 6.69 4.21
N GLY A 19 7.45 7.47 3.61
CA GLY A 19 7.72 8.24 2.39
C GLY A 19 7.74 7.40 1.11
N TRP A 20 7.11 6.23 1.13
CA TRP A 20 6.93 5.37 -0.03
C TRP A 20 5.45 5.11 -0.27
N SER A 21 5.02 5.29 -1.52
CA SER A 21 3.73 4.85 -2.01
C SER A 21 3.86 3.43 -2.55
N ILE A 22 3.17 2.49 -1.92
CA ILE A 22 3.21 1.06 -2.25
C ILE A 22 1.85 0.67 -2.79
N THR A 23 1.79 0.33 -4.07
CA THR A 23 0.58 -0.09 -4.78
C THR A 23 0.58 -1.60 -4.99
N ALA A 24 -0.51 -2.28 -4.66
CA ALA A 24 -0.72 -3.68 -4.92
C ALA A 24 -0.93 -3.91 -6.40
N GLU A 25 -0.04 -4.68 -7.03
CA GLU A 25 -0.25 -5.11 -8.40
C GLU A 25 -1.06 -6.41 -8.45
N ARG A 26 -1.28 -6.91 -9.67
CA ARG A 26 -2.12 -8.07 -9.91
C ARG A 26 -1.60 -9.29 -9.13
N PRO A 27 -2.45 -10.00 -8.37
CA PRO A 27 -2.08 -11.25 -7.72
C PRO A 27 -1.97 -12.38 -8.77
N ILE A 28 -0.76 -12.84 -9.07
CA ILE A 28 -0.49 -14.06 -9.83
C ILE A 28 -0.36 -15.23 -8.84
N GLY A 29 -1.25 -16.22 -8.94
CA GLY A 29 -1.19 -17.44 -8.14
C GLY A 29 -1.88 -17.41 -6.77
N ARG A 30 -1.44 -18.33 -5.87
CA ARG A 30 -2.16 -18.88 -4.70
C ARG A 30 -3.09 -17.87 -4.02
N ARG A 31 -4.40 -18.16 -4.15
CA ARG A 31 -5.53 -17.44 -3.52
C ARG A 31 -5.13 -16.80 -2.18
N ARG A 32 -5.56 -15.55 -1.98
CA ARG A 32 -5.31 -14.72 -0.79
C ARG A 32 -3.88 -14.18 -0.65
N ARG A 33 -3.11 -14.07 -1.73
CA ARG A 33 -1.79 -13.42 -1.73
C ARG A 33 -1.66 -12.47 -2.92
N ILE A 34 -0.83 -11.45 -2.75
CA ILE A 34 -0.36 -10.59 -3.85
C ILE A 34 1.01 -11.11 -4.25
N SER A 35 1.26 -11.16 -5.56
CA SER A 35 2.55 -11.60 -6.11
C SER A 35 3.57 -10.47 -6.18
N SER A 36 3.16 -9.26 -6.58
CA SER A 36 4.04 -8.10 -6.75
C SER A 36 3.40 -6.79 -6.27
N VAL A 37 4.25 -5.83 -5.93
CA VAL A 37 3.83 -4.48 -5.55
C VAL A 37 4.70 -3.46 -6.28
N LEU A 38 4.07 -2.39 -6.75
CA LEU A 38 4.77 -1.23 -7.30
C LEU A 38 5.11 -0.29 -6.15
N VAL A 39 6.39 0.03 -5.99
CA VAL A 39 6.85 0.94 -4.95
C VAL A 39 7.40 2.19 -5.62
N VAL A 40 6.82 3.34 -5.27
CA VAL A 40 7.24 4.65 -5.77
C VAL A 40 7.67 5.49 -4.57
N ARG A 41 8.80 6.18 -4.69
CA ARG A 41 9.20 7.16 -3.68
C ARG A 41 8.17 8.29 -3.70
N GLU A 42 7.57 8.56 -2.55
CA GLU A 42 6.67 9.69 -2.41
C GLU A 42 7.56 10.95 -2.52
N SER A 43 7.45 11.65 -3.65
CA SER A 43 8.09 12.95 -3.83
C SER A 43 7.57 13.85 -2.73
N ALA A 44 8.47 14.34 -1.87
CA ALA A 44 8.26 15.07 -0.60
C ALA A 44 7.04 16.01 -0.51
N VAL A 45 5.86 15.41 -0.51
CA VAL A 45 4.51 15.94 -0.31
C VAL A 45 3.80 14.66 0.14
N HIS A 46 3.54 14.40 1.41
CA HIS A 46 2.58 15.11 2.24
C HIS A 46 3.00 15.07 3.73
N GLU A 47 3.17 16.27 4.27
CA GLU A 47 2.86 16.62 5.66
C GLU A 47 1.34 16.44 5.89
N SER A 48 0.97 16.15 7.14
CA SER A 48 -0.36 16.33 7.78
C SER A 48 -1.47 15.26 7.63
N GLU A 49 -2.14 15.09 8.78
CA GLU A 49 -3.39 14.38 9.07
C GLU A 49 -3.24 12.86 9.30
N ILE A 50 -3.17 12.36 10.54
CA ILE A 50 -4.29 12.26 11.48
C ILE A 50 -3.73 12.08 12.91
N SER A 51 -4.09 13.00 13.82
CA SER A 51 -4.69 12.68 15.14
C SER A 51 -4.72 13.92 16.04
N SER A 52 -5.46 14.95 15.61
CA SER A 52 -6.06 15.91 16.53
C SER A 52 -7.50 16.18 16.08
N LEU A 53 -8.34 15.16 16.18
CA LEU A 53 -9.79 15.27 16.38
C LEU A 53 -10.21 14.21 17.39
#